data_AF-Q49914-F1
#
_entry.id   AF-Q49914-F1
#
_cell.length_a   1.000
_cell.length_b   1.000
_cell.length_c   1.000
_cell.angle_alpha   90.00
_cell.angle_beta   90.00
_cell.angle_gamma   90.00
#
_symmetry.space_group_name_H-M   'P 1'
#
loop_
_entity.id
_entity.type
_entity.pdbx_description
1 polymer ?
#
loop_
_entity_poly.entity_id
_entity_poly.type
_entity_poly.pdbx_seq_one_letter_code
_entity_poly.pdbx_strand_id
1 'polypeptide(L)'
;MPICLSLPAGDRYTVWAPRWRDGGDEWEAFLGKDDNLYACETVADLVAFVRTDSDNDLVDHPAWKDLTSVHAHKLDPSEDNQFDLVVVEELVAEKPTAESVTTLAATLAIVASIGSVCELPAVSKFFNGNPSLGAVSGGIEHFTGRAGQRRWNSIAEIIGEAGMTC
;
A
#
# COMPACT_ATOMS: atom_id res chain seq x y z
N MET A 1 11.95 -3.32 -0.19
CA MET A 1 11.25 -4.60 0.05
C MET A 1 10.26 -4.85 -1.08
N PRO A 2 10.18 -6.07 -1.64
CA PRO A 2 9.18 -6.39 -2.64
C PRO A 2 7.78 -6.41 -2.01
N ILE A 3 6.78 -5.92 -2.75
CA ILE A 3 5.36 -5.96 -2.36
C ILE A 3 4.49 -6.45 -3.52
N CYS A 4 3.32 -6.99 -3.19
CA CYS A 4 2.26 -7.32 -4.15
C CYS A 4 1.06 -6.41 -3.90
N LEU A 5 0.50 -5.85 -4.97
CA LEU A 5 -0.77 -5.13 -4.96
C LEU A 5 -1.77 -5.96 -5.77
N SER A 6 -2.80 -6.50 -5.11
CA SER A 6 -3.90 -7.15 -5.82
C SER A 6 -4.91 -6.10 -6.25
N LEU A 7 -5.10 -6.00 -7.57
CA LEU A 7 -5.96 -5.03 -8.22
C LEU A 7 -7.03 -5.76 -9.05
N PRO A 8 -8.15 -5.10 -9.41
CA PRO A 8 -9.16 -5.71 -10.28
C PRO A 8 -8.60 -6.16 -11.65
N ALA A 9 -7.53 -5.51 -12.12
CA ALA A 9 -6.82 -5.85 -13.36
C ALA A 9 -5.74 -6.95 -13.19
N GLY A 10 -5.70 -7.61 -12.04
CA GLY A 10 -4.71 -8.61 -11.66
C GLY A 10 -3.59 -8.06 -10.78
N ASP A 11 -2.81 -8.98 -10.22
CA ASP A 11 -1.72 -8.66 -9.30
C ASP A 11 -0.61 -7.84 -9.97
N ARG A 12 0.04 -7.01 -9.15
CA ARG A 12 1.16 -6.16 -9.55
C ARG A 12 2.27 -6.23 -8.52
N TYR A 13 3.49 -6.44 -8.99
CA TYR A 13 4.68 -6.61 -8.16
C TYR A 13 5.59 -5.40 -8.30
N THR A 14 6.02 -4.83 -7.17
CA THR A 14 6.91 -3.65 -7.14
C THR A 14 7.83 -3.69 -5.93
N VAL A 15 8.71 -2.70 -5.77
CA VAL A 15 9.53 -2.51 -4.56
C VAL A 15 9.05 -1.27 -3.84
N TRP A 16 8.86 -1.38 -2.54
CA TRP A 16 8.66 -0.25 -1.64
C TRP A 16 9.91 -0.08 -0.77
N ALA A 17 10.35 1.15 -0.57
CA ALA A 17 11.30 1.53 0.47
C ALA A 17 10.50 2.29 1.54
N PRO A 18 10.11 1.63 2.65
CA PRO A 18 9.50 2.32 3.78
C PRO A 18 10.43 3.39 4.33
N ARG A 19 9.89 4.26 5.16
CA ARG A 19 10.61 5.42 5.68
C ARG A 19 12.03 5.10 6.14
N TRP A 20 13.02 5.76 5.53
CA TRP A 20 14.41 5.70 5.94
C TRP A 20 14.96 7.11 6.13
N ARG A 21 16.10 7.18 6.80
CA ARG A 21 16.83 8.45 6.99
C ARG A 21 18.11 8.40 6.20
N ASP A 22 18.37 9.48 5.49
CA ASP A 22 19.67 9.74 4.90
C ASP A 22 20.10 11.15 5.26
N GLY A 23 21.21 11.26 5.99
CA GLY A 23 21.62 12.49 6.64
C GLY A 23 20.55 13.07 7.58
N GLY A 24 20.07 14.27 7.26
CA GLY A 24 19.05 15.01 8.04
C GLY A 24 17.61 14.83 7.55
N ASP A 25 17.43 14.19 6.40
CA ASP A 25 16.13 14.09 5.72
C ASP A 25 15.50 12.71 5.93
N GLU A 26 14.17 12.67 5.91
CA GLU A 26 13.38 11.44 5.98
C GLU A 26 12.76 11.20 4.60
N TRP A 27 12.97 10.01 4.06
CA TRP A 27 12.59 9.63 2.71
C TRP A 27 11.65 8.43 2.73
N GLU A 28 10.79 8.32 1.72
CA GLU A 28 9.99 7.14 1.41
C GLU A 28 9.87 7.08 -0.12
N ALA A 29 9.96 5.90 -0.71
CA ALA A 29 9.98 5.75 -2.16
C ALA A 29 9.42 4.40 -2.60
N PHE A 30 8.98 4.34 -3.86
CA PHE A 30 8.64 3.10 -4.54
C PHE A 30 9.56 2.92 -5.75
N LEU A 31 9.59 1.71 -6.30
CA LEU A 31 10.20 1.47 -7.61
C LEU A 31 9.45 2.31 -8.63
N GLY A 32 10.13 3.28 -9.19
CA GLY A 32 9.48 4.33 -9.96
C GLY A 32 10.47 5.40 -10.37
N LYS A 33 9.97 6.41 -11.07
CA LYS A 33 10.74 7.61 -11.41
C LYS A 33 9.84 8.82 -11.38
N ASP A 34 10.26 9.85 -10.66
CA ASP A 34 9.44 11.02 -10.38
C ASP A 34 8.10 10.56 -9.76
N ASP A 35 6.96 10.99 -10.31
CA ASP A 35 5.64 10.60 -9.81
C ASP A 35 5.15 9.23 -10.34
N ASN A 36 5.95 8.54 -11.16
CA ASN A 36 5.52 7.29 -11.80
C ASN A 36 5.86 6.07 -10.95
N LEU A 37 4.85 5.29 -10.59
CA LEU A 37 5.02 3.95 -10.00
C LEU A 37 5.26 2.90 -11.10
N TYR A 38 6.35 2.14 -10.99
CA TYR A 38 6.61 0.99 -11.83
C TYR A 38 6.15 -0.29 -11.16
N ALA A 39 5.39 -1.10 -11.92
CA ALA A 39 4.82 -2.34 -11.43
C ALA A 39 4.88 -3.41 -12.52
N CYS A 40 5.33 -4.60 -12.14
CA CYS A 40 5.48 -5.76 -12.99
C CYS A 40 4.28 -6.69 -12.86
N GLU A 41 3.96 -7.45 -13.91
CA GLU A 41 2.88 -8.45 -13.89
C GLU A 41 3.30 -9.74 -13.17
N THR A 42 4.60 -10.03 -13.10
CA THR A 42 5.12 -11.23 -12.42
C THR A 42 6.36 -10.92 -11.57
N VAL A 43 6.64 -11.79 -10.60
CA VAL A 43 7.89 -11.74 -9.82
C VAL A 43 9.12 -11.90 -10.73
N ALA A 44 9.03 -12.70 -11.80
CA ALA A 44 10.14 -12.88 -12.73
C ALA A 44 10.48 -11.58 -13.47
N ASP A 45 9.46 -10.81 -13.88
CA ASP A 45 9.65 -9.50 -14.50
C ASP A 45 10.24 -8.49 -13.51
N LEU A 46 9.80 -8.52 -12.24
CA LEU A 46 10.40 -7.69 -11.18
C LEU A 46 11.88 -8.01 -10.97
N VAL A 47 12.23 -9.30 -10.94
CA VAL A 47 13.63 -9.76 -10.84
C VAL A 47 14.46 -9.29 -12.03
N ALA A 48 13.90 -9.35 -13.25
CA ALA A 48 14.58 -8.85 -14.43
C ALA A 48 14.81 -7.33 -14.33
N PHE A 49 13.76 -6.57 -14.00
CA PHE A 49 13.81 -5.11 -13.86
C PHE A 49 14.88 -4.67 -12.87
N VAL A 50 14.81 -5.18 -11.63
CA VAL A 50 15.72 -4.80 -10.53
C VAL A 50 17.20 -5.09 -10.86
N ARG A 51 17.48 -6.03 -11.77
CA ARG A 51 18.86 -6.37 -12.18
C ARG A 51 19.41 -5.50 -13.29
N THR A 52 18.55 -4.86 -14.08
CA THR A 52 18.96 -4.17 -15.30
C THR A 52 18.71 -2.68 -15.27
N ASP A 53 17.69 -2.23 -14.54
CA ASP A 53 17.34 -0.82 -14.47
C ASP A 53 18.21 -0.08 -13.46
N SER A 54 18.68 1.09 -13.87
CA SER A 54 19.51 1.98 -13.06
C SER A 54 19.05 3.43 -13.16
N ASP A 55 17.80 3.67 -13.59
CA ASP A 55 17.23 5.00 -13.77
C ASP A 55 15.85 5.06 -13.09
N ASN A 56 15.86 4.86 -11.78
CA ASN A 56 14.69 4.85 -10.91
C ASN A 56 15.04 5.46 -9.54
N ASP A 57 14.05 5.91 -8.77
CA ASP A 57 14.24 6.66 -7.53
C ASP A 57 14.87 5.82 -6.40
N LEU A 58 14.85 4.48 -6.53
CA LEU A 58 15.48 3.61 -5.54
C LEU A 58 16.98 3.45 -5.75
N VAL A 59 17.57 3.90 -6.86
CA VAL A 59 19.01 3.69 -7.12
C VAL A 59 19.92 4.32 -6.06
N ASP A 60 19.47 5.41 -5.44
CA ASP A 60 20.18 6.12 -4.38
C ASP A 60 19.90 5.52 -2.98
N HIS A 61 18.97 4.58 -2.86
CA HIS A 61 18.69 3.93 -1.58
C HIS A 61 19.88 3.05 -1.15
N PRO A 62 20.36 3.14 0.12
CA PRO A 62 21.57 2.42 0.55
C PRO A 62 21.55 0.91 0.33
N ALA A 63 20.37 0.28 0.38
CA ALA A 63 20.18 -1.16 0.17
C ALA A 63 19.92 -1.57 -1.29
N TRP A 64 19.85 -0.63 -2.24
CA TRP A 64 19.49 -0.95 -3.64
C TRP A 64 20.49 -1.92 -4.28
N LYS A 65 21.78 -1.65 -4.14
CA LYS A 65 22.85 -2.49 -4.69
C LYS A 65 22.80 -3.93 -4.15
N ASP A 66 22.43 -4.10 -2.89
CA ASP A 66 22.26 -5.43 -2.33
C ASP A 66 21.05 -6.11 -2.96
N LEU A 67 19.93 -5.40 -3.10
CA LEU A 67 18.70 -5.87 -3.74
C LEU A 67 18.93 -6.34 -5.19
N THR A 68 19.77 -5.68 -5.98
CA THR A 68 20.06 -6.09 -7.36
C THR A 68 20.78 -7.45 -7.45
N SER A 69 21.35 -7.92 -6.34
CA SER A 69 22.18 -9.14 -6.29
C SER A 69 21.53 -10.31 -5.54
N VAL A 70 20.37 -10.12 -4.91
CA VAL A 70 19.72 -11.18 -4.14
C VAL A 70 19.25 -12.35 -5.02
N HIS A 71 19.09 -13.51 -4.40
CA HIS A 71 18.42 -14.64 -5.04
C HIS A 71 16.97 -14.26 -5.39
N ALA A 72 16.48 -14.72 -6.54
CA ALA A 72 15.17 -14.33 -7.06
C ALA A 72 14.01 -14.52 -6.07
N HIS A 73 14.04 -15.58 -5.26
CA HIS A 73 13.01 -15.83 -4.23
C HIS A 73 12.94 -14.75 -3.13
N LYS A 74 13.95 -13.89 -2.98
CA LYS A 74 13.92 -12.75 -2.05
C LYS A 74 13.17 -11.54 -2.61
N LEU A 75 12.84 -11.55 -3.90
CA LEU A 75 11.97 -10.58 -4.55
C LEU A 75 10.51 -11.06 -4.64
N ASP A 76 10.22 -12.27 -4.15
CA ASP A 76 8.87 -12.76 -3.96
C ASP A 76 8.28 -12.14 -2.65
N PRO A 77 7.18 -11.37 -2.72
CA PRO A 77 6.59 -10.77 -1.53
C PRO A 77 6.10 -11.81 -0.52
N SER A 78 6.52 -11.67 0.75
CA SER A 78 5.93 -12.42 1.85
C SER A 78 4.45 -12.07 2.05
N GLU A 79 3.71 -12.91 2.76
CA GLU A 79 2.28 -12.69 3.06
C GLU A 79 2.02 -11.29 3.68
N ASP A 80 2.87 -10.85 4.60
CA ASP A 80 2.78 -9.52 5.23
C ASP A 80 2.96 -8.33 4.26
N ASN A 81 3.46 -8.59 3.04
CA ASN A 81 3.75 -7.60 2.01
C ASN A 81 2.80 -7.72 0.81
N GLN A 82 1.67 -8.39 0.99
CA GLN A 82 0.61 -8.49 0.00
C GLN A 82 -0.56 -7.61 0.46
N PHE A 83 -0.93 -6.66 -0.39
CA PHE A 83 -1.99 -5.71 -0.11
C PHE A 83 -3.11 -5.92 -1.12
N ASP A 84 -4.24 -6.44 -0.64
CA ASP A 84 -5.40 -6.72 -1.47
C ASP A 84 -6.36 -5.54 -1.46
N LEU A 85 -6.37 -4.78 -2.56
CA LEU A 85 -7.27 -3.64 -2.72
C LEU A 85 -8.66 -4.07 -3.21
N VAL A 86 -8.81 -5.30 -3.73
CA VAL A 86 -10.06 -5.84 -4.25
C VAL A 86 -10.98 -6.26 -3.11
N VAL A 87 -10.43 -6.82 -2.04
CA VAL A 87 -11.22 -7.33 -0.90
C VAL A 87 -11.76 -6.20 0.01
N VAL A 88 -11.30 -4.96 -0.16
CA VAL A 88 -11.62 -3.85 0.75
C VAL A 88 -13.12 -3.65 0.94
N GLU A 89 -13.90 -3.67 -0.15
CA GLU A 89 -15.36 -3.52 -0.09
C GLU A 89 -16.04 -4.70 0.64
N GLU A 90 -15.55 -5.92 0.41
CA GLU A 90 -16.03 -7.13 1.09
C GLU A 90 -15.75 -7.07 2.59
N LEU A 91 -14.53 -6.66 2.97
CA LEU A 91 -14.15 -6.54 4.38
C LEU A 91 -15.08 -5.61 5.16
N VAL A 92 -15.42 -4.46 4.58
CA VAL A 92 -16.22 -3.44 5.27
C VAL A 92 -17.73 -3.68 5.20
N ALA A 93 -18.18 -4.55 4.30
CA ALA A 93 -19.56 -5.02 4.26
C ALA A 93 -19.91 -5.92 5.47
N GLU A 94 -18.91 -6.61 6.01
CA GLU A 94 -19.05 -7.49 7.18
C GLU A 94 -18.82 -6.76 8.50
N LYS A 95 -19.07 -7.45 9.63
CA LYS A 95 -18.74 -6.91 10.95
C LYS A 95 -17.22 -6.83 11.16
N PRO A 96 -16.73 -5.82 11.89
CA PRO A 96 -15.30 -5.69 12.14
C PRO A 96 -14.78 -6.86 12.97
N THR A 97 -13.65 -7.43 12.52
CA THR A 97 -12.84 -8.41 13.25
C THR A 97 -11.43 -7.85 13.41
N ALA A 98 -10.62 -8.45 14.29
CA ALA A 98 -9.22 -8.03 14.45
C ALA A 98 -8.44 -8.14 13.14
N GLU A 99 -8.70 -9.21 12.38
CA GLU A 99 -8.12 -9.43 11.06
C GLU A 99 -8.60 -8.38 10.05
N SER A 100 -9.92 -8.18 9.88
CA SER A 100 -10.43 -7.24 8.87
C SER A 100 -10.01 -5.79 9.14
N VAL A 101 -9.93 -5.37 10.41
CA VAL A 101 -9.42 -4.04 10.79
C VAL A 101 -7.92 -3.91 10.48
N THR A 102 -7.13 -4.96 10.74
CA THR A 102 -5.69 -4.97 10.46
C THR A 102 -5.42 -4.93 8.96
N THR A 103 -6.12 -5.76 8.18
CA THR A 103 -6.01 -5.80 6.72
C THR A 103 -6.43 -4.47 6.08
N LEU A 104 -7.54 -3.88 6.54
CA LEU A 104 -7.98 -2.58 6.07
C LEU A 104 -6.97 -1.48 6.42
N ALA A 105 -6.41 -1.49 7.63
CA ALA A 105 -5.39 -0.52 8.03
C ALA A 105 -4.13 -0.60 7.19
N ALA A 106 -3.62 -1.81 6.93
CA ALA A 106 -2.46 -2.03 6.07
C ALA A 106 -2.73 -1.56 4.64
N THR A 107 -3.91 -1.88 4.10
CA THR A 107 -4.31 -1.50 2.73
C THR A 107 -4.46 0.01 2.58
N LEU A 108 -5.14 0.68 3.52
CA LEU A 108 -5.26 2.13 3.48
C LEU A 108 -3.90 2.82 3.68
N ALA A 109 -3.01 2.26 4.51
CA ALA A 109 -1.67 2.80 4.69
C ALA A 109 -0.85 2.73 3.40
N ILE A 110 -0.84 1.59 2.68
CA ILE A 110 -0.09 1.49 1.44
C ILE A 110 -0.66 2.40 0.35
N VAL A 111 -2.00 2.54 0.26
CA VAL A 111 -2.65 3.46 -0.69
C VAL A 111 -2.29 4.91 -0.36
N ALA A 112 -2.27 5.29 0.93
CA ALA A 112 -1.86 6.61 1.35
C ALA A 112 -0.37 6.89 1.03
N SER A 113 0.52 5.91 1.28
CA SER A 113 1.94 6.01 0.92
C SER A 113 2.15 6.19 -0.58
N ILE A 114 1.48 5.38 -1.42
CA ILE A 114 1.53 5.52 -2.88
C ILE A 114 1.01 6.91 -3.29
N GLY A 115 -0.13 7.33 -2.72
CA GLY A 115 -0.72 8.63 -3.03
C GLY A 115 0.17 9.82 -2.67
N SER A 116 0.96 9.70 -1.61
CA SER A 116 1.90 10.73 -1.18
C SER A 116 3.19 10.71 -2.00
N VAL A 117 3.78 9.54 -2.25
CA VAL A 117 5.07 9.41 -2.96
C VAL A 117 4.91 9.72 -4.45
N CYS A 118 3.82 9.27 -5.07
CA CYS A 118 3.54 9.49 -6.49
C CYS A 118 2.71 10.77 -6.75
N GLU A 119 2.64 11.68 -5.77
CA GLU A 119 1.90 12.95 -5.83
C GLU A 119 0.45 12.85 -6.38
N LEU A 120 -0.29 11.78 -6.06
CA LEU A 120 -1.62 11.53 -6.62
C LEU A 120 -2.70 12.41 -5.94
N PRO A 121 -3.22 13.46 -6.60
CA PRO A 121 -4.07 14.43 -5.92
C PRO A 121 -5.43 13.85 -5.52
N ALA A 122 -5.93 12.88 -6.29
CA ALA A 122 -7.19 12.19 -6.00
C ALA A 122 -7.09 11.40 -4.69
N VAL A 123 -5.99 10.67 -4.48
CA VAL A 123 -5.76 9.89 -3.25
C VAL A 123 -5.57 10.83 -2.06
N SER A 124 -4.74 11.86 -2.21
CA SER A 124 -4.53 12.87 -1.17
C SER A 124 -5.84 13.56 -0.77
N LYS A 125 -6.68 13.94 -1.74
CA LYS A 125 -8.00 14.53 -1.50
C LYS A 125 -8.93 13.56 -0.78
N PHE A 126 -8.93 12.28 -1.15
CA PHE A 126 -9.75 11.25 -0.51
C PHE A 126 -9.43 11.13 0.98
N PHE A 127 -8.16 10.97 1.36
CA PHE A 127 -7.79 10.85 2.77
C PHE A 127 -8.00 12.15 3.54
N ASN A 128 -7.64 13.31 2.97
CA ASN A 128 -7.85 14.61 3.62
C ASN A 128 -9.33 14.93 3.85
N GLY A 129 -10.22 14.45 2.96
CA GLY A 129 -11.66 14.58 3.11
C GLY A 129 -12.27 13.61 4.12
N ASN A 130 -11.56 12.54 4.48
CA ASN A 130 -12.08 11.42 5.27
C ASN A 130 -11.16 11.06 6.46
N PRO A 131 -10.91 11.98 7.40
CA PRO A 131 -10.00 11.74 8.53
C PRO A 131 -10.47 10.63 9.48
N SER A 132 -11.75 10.25 9.45
CA SER A 132 -12.30 9.12 10.20
C SER A 132 -11.69 7.77 9.80
N LEU A 133 -11.16 7.65 8.57
CA LEU A 133 -10.43 6.46 8.11
C LEU A 133 -9.23 6.17 9.02
N GLY A 134 -8.58 7.19 9.59
CA GLY A 134 -7.45 7.01 10.50
C GLY A 134 -7.75 6.21 11.77
N ALA A 135 -9.03 5.99 12.11
CA ALA A 135 -9.41 5.16 13.25
C ALA A 135 -9.05 3.67 13.06
N VAL A 136 -8.92 3.17 11.83
CA VAL A 136 -8.58 1.76 11.58
C VAL A 136 -7.20 1.41 12.12
N SER A 137 -6.26 2.36 12.08
CA SER A 137 -4.90 2.21 12.60
C SER A 137 -4.86 2.05 14.12
N GLY A 138 -5.95 2.38 14.82
CA GLY A 138 -6.10 2.15 16.26
C GLY A 138 -6.50 0.72 16.63
N GLY A 139 -6.72 -0.16 15.65
CA GLY A 139 -7.06 -1.57 15.85
C GLY A 139 -8.50 -1.81 16.30
N ILE A 140 -8.84 -3.10 16.47
CA ILE A 140 -10.20 -3.59 16.72
C ILE A 140 -10.90 -2.97 17.93
N GLU A 141 -10.15 -2.53 18.94
CA GLU A 141 -10.69 -1.92 20.15
C GLU A 141 -11.54 -0.68 19.85
N HIS A 142 -11.23 0.05 18.77
CA HIS A 142 -12.02 1.20 18.31
C HIS A 142 -13.34 0.80 17.66
N PHE A 143 -13.56 -0.47 17.38
CA PHE A 143 -14.72 -0.97 16.65
C PHE A 143 -15.61 -1.90 17.49
N THR A 144 -15.44 -1.86 18.82
CA THR A 144 -16.26 -2.61 19.77
C THR A 144 -17.55 -1.88 20.16
N GLY A 145 -18.58 -2.66 20.48
CA GLY A 145 -19.87 -2.14 20.93
C GLY A 145 -20.63 -1.28 19.90
N ARG A 146 -21.69 -0.60 20.35
CA ARG A 146 -22.58 0.16 19.45
C ARG A 146 -21.87 1.36 18.80
N ALA A 147 -20.99 2.03 19.53
CA ALA A 147 -20.25 3.18 19.00
C ALA A 147 -19.20 2.74 17.97
N GLY A 148 -18.49 1.65 18.23
CA GLY A 148 -17.55 1.06 17.28
C GLY A 148 -18.20 0.59 16.00
N GLN A 149 -19.36 -0.09 16.09
CA GLN A 149 -20.12 -0.50 14.91
C GLN A 149 -20.56 0.69 14.04
N ARG A 150 -21.01 1.79 14.66
CA ARG A 150 -21.38 3.01 13.89
C ARG A 150 -20.17 3.59 13.14
N ARG A 151 -18.99 3.55 13.76
CA ARG A 151 -17.75 4.01 13.13
C ARG A 151 -17.35 3.12 11.95
N TRP A 152 -17.46 1.80 12.12
CA TRP A 152 -17.20 0.84 11.05
C TRP A 152 -18.11 1.07 9.84
N ASN A 153 -19.42 1.22 10.09
CA ASN A 153 -20.39 1.49 9.02
C ASN A 153 -20.10 2.82 8.30
N SER A 154 -19.69 3.86 9.03
CA SER A 154 -19.31 5.13 8.41
C SER A 154 -18.06 5.00 7.53
N ILE A 155 -17.10 4.16 7.92
CA ILE A 155 -15.94 3.84 7.06
C ILE A 155 -16.38 3.06 5.82
N ALA A 156 -17.29 2.10 5.97
CA ALA A 156 -17.85 1.35 4.84
C ALA A 156 -18.55 2.26 3.83
N GLU A 157 -19.34 3.24 4.31
CA GLU A 157 -19.98 4.26 3.47
C GLU A 157 -18.96 5.08 2.67
N ILE A 158 -17.90 5.58 3.32
CA ILE A 158 -16.83 6.36 2.67
C ILE A 158 -16.13 5.53 1.57
N ILE A 159 -15.82 4.27 1.85
CA ILE A 159 -15.15 3.38 0.90
C ILE A 159 -16.07 3.07 -0.28
N GLY A 160 -17.34 2.75 -0.03
CA GLY A 160 -18.32 2.48 -1.08
C GLY A 160 -18.53 3.68 -2.01
N GLU A 161 -18.54 4.90 -1.47
CA GLU A 161 -18.61 6.13 -2.28
C GLU A 161 -17.41 6.32 -3.21
N ALA A 162 -16.21 5.91 -2.78
CA ALA A 162 -15.01 5.97 -3.62
C ALA A 162 -14.98 4.88 -4.71
N GLY A 163 -15.52 3.68 -4.42
CA GLY A 163 -15.61 2.57 -5.39
C GLY A 163 -16.62 2.81 -6.52
N MET A 164 -17.68 3.59 -6.26
CA MET A 164 -18.71 3.94 -7.25
C MET A 164 -18.25 4.89 -8.38
N THR A 165 -17.01 5.36 -8.36
CA THR A 165 -16.44 6.25 -9.40
C THR A 165 -15.73 5.55 -10.57
N CYS A 166 -15.85 4.23 -10.71
CA CYS A 166 -15.38 3.50 -11.90
C CYS A 166 -16.23 3.80 -13.15
#